data_AF-A0AAD6BXR1-F1
#
_entry.id   AF-A0AAD6BXR1-F1
#
_cell.length_a   1.000
_cell.length_b   1.000
_cell.length_c   1.000
_cell.angle_alpha   90.00
_cell.angle_beta   90.00
_cell.angle_gamma   90.00
#
_symmetry.space_group_name_H-M   'P 1'
#
loop_
_entity.id
_entity.type
_entity.pdbx_description
1 polymer ?
#
loop_
_entity_poly.entity_id
_entity_poly.type
_entity_poly.pdbx_seq_one_letter_code
_entity_poly.pdbx_strand_id
1 'polypeptide(L)'
;MGIETVDRNDLLLFDQTYSERLSLRESLLRQHFDDIVGITNESDGRVRLAVQELYDYLFETYLPVRYPSIFKACEDKHSSGAMLQNLVTRQTLPMTMTDSTPLHVALKAIAQNVDEDFFILLPRKQGDSNEDFYVLEAYAACFPSGFQPKDKVGKKLADIHGPVPGYKEKLQKSMDRFFARLEPGRYVKRVNWGLTVDEELYSNFDKSAPAFEGKLKKLSLEDLDLNKTFLRCERQTLHRLPGSGAIVFGFHTYLYPVQDIKAEGSGEDLARAIDGLENGSVREMFTYKNGEKWADAVREYLRS
;
A
#
# COMPACT_ATOMS: atom_id res chain seq x y z
N MET A 1 -2.61 14.41 -11.83
CA MET A 1 -2.51 13.06 -11.25
C MET A 1 -1.94 12.15 -12.33
N GLY A 2 -0.73 11.63 -12.14
CA GLY A 2 -0.11 10.66 -13.07
C GLY A 2 -0.73 9.28 -12.91
N ILE A 3 -2.06 9.18 -13.11
CA ILE A 3 -2.78 7.92 -13.10
C ILE A 3 -2.71 7.34 -14.51
N GLU A 4 -2.30 6.08 -14.58
CA GLU A 4 -2.16 5.32 -15.82
C GLU A 4 -3.06 4.09 -15.76
N THR A 5 -3.57 3.66 -16.91
CA THR A 5 -4.20 2.34 -16.99
C THR A 5 -3.12 1.27 -16.92
N VAL A 6 -3.39 0.18 -16.22
CA VAL A 6 -2.47 -0.97 -16.16
C VAL A 6 -3.20 -2.20 -16.67
N ASP A 7 -2.48 -3.06 -17.40
CA ASP A 7 -3.02 -4.35 -17.80
C ASP A 7 -3.30 -5.19 -16.54
N ARG A 8 -4.39 -5.97 -16.56
CA ARG A 8 -4.73 -6.86 -15.44
C ARG A 8 -3.56 -7.78 -15.09
N ASN A 9 -2.83 -8.28 -16.08
CA ASN A 9 -1.68 -9.16 -15.88
C ASN A 9 -0.52 -8.47 -15.16
N ASP A 10 -0.48 -7.15 -15.12
CA ASP A 10 0.55 -6.40 -14.40
C ASP A 10 0.03 -5.82 -13.09
N LEU A 11 -1.14 -6.24 -12.61
CA LEU A 11 -1.73 -5.78 -11.34
C LEU A 11 -0.75 -5.97 -10.18
N LEU A 12 -0.21 -7.18 -10.02
CA LEU A 12 0.83 -7.51 -9.03
C LEU A 12 2.13 -7.82 -9.74
N LEU A 13 3.24 -7.41 -9.17
CA LEU A 13 4.58 -7.68 -9.68
C LEU A 13 5.37 -8.44 -8.62
N PHE A 14 6.13 -9.44 -9.06
CA PHE A 14 7.01 -10.23 -8.22
C PHE A 14 8.43 -10.01 -8.71
N ASP A 15 9.34 -9.76 -7.78
CA ASP A 15 10.75 -9.59 -8.08
C ASP A 15 11.61 -10.54 -7.22
N GLN A 16 12.92 -10.43 -7.37
CA GLN A 16 13.89 -11.28 -6.69
C GLN A 16 13.87 -11.16 -5.15
N THR A 17 13.26 -10.11 -4.60
CA THR A 17 13.18 -9.87 -3.15
C THR A 17 11.98 -10.57 -2.50
N TYR A 18 11.07 -11.15 -3.29
CA TYR A 18 9.81 -11.74 -2.83
C TYR A 18 9.98 -12.71 -1.63
N SER A 19 10.94 -13.63 -1.69
CA SER A 19 11.15 -14.62 -0.61
C SER A 19 11.56 -13.97 0.72
N GLU A 20 12.48 -13.02 0.67
CA GLU A 20 12.95 -12.29 1.86
C GLU A 20 11.82 -11.43 2.42
N ARG A 21 11.09 -10.76 1.53
CA ARG A 21 9.98 -9.88 1.92
C ARG A 21 8.83 -10.64 2.54
N LEU A 22 8.47 -11.83 2.04
CA LEU A 22 7.48 -12.68 2.71
C LEU A 22 7.95 -13.16 4.09
N SER A 23 9.25 -13.46 4.24
CA SER A 23 9.82 -13.82 5.55
C SER A 23 9.71 -12.66 6.55
N LEU A 24 9.97 -11.43 6.09
CA LEU A 24 9.76 -10.21 6.89
C LEU A 24 8.28 -10.01 7.23
N ARG A 25 7.38 -10.09 6.25
CA ARG A 25 5.92 -9.97 6.44
C ARG A 25 5.41 -10.99 7.46
N GLU A 26 5.89 -12.23 7.40
CA GLU A 26 5.54 -13.27 8.38
C GLU A 26 6.03 -12.92 9.80
N SER A 27 7.26 -12.42 9.93
CA SER A 27 7.79 -11.95 11.21
C SER A 27 6.97 -10.80 11.79
N LEU A 28 6.61 -9.83 10.96
CA LEU A 28 5.80 -8.67 11.35
C LEU A 28 4.38 -9.09 11.74
N LEU A 29 3.74 -9.99 11.00
CA LEU A 29 2.42 -10.53 11.36
C LEU A 29 2.41 -11.26 12.71
N ARG A 30 3.52 -11.87 13.13
CA ARG A 30 3.64 -12.47 14.47
C ARG A 30 3.75 -11.43 15.58
N GLN A 31 4.36 -10.28 15.29
CA GLN A 31 4.67 -9.24 16.29
C GLN A 31 3.60 -8.14 16.37
N HIS A 32 2.95 -7.85 15.25
CA HIS A 32 2.13 -6.65 15.05
C HIS A 32 0.81 -6.99 14.33
N PHE A 33 0.22 -8.15 14.62
CA PHE A 33 -0.97 -8.65 13.92
C PHE A 33 -2.10 -7.61 13.85
N ASP A 34 -2.46 -7.02 15.00
CA ASP A 34 -3.56 -6.05 15.13
C ASP A 34 -3.25 -4.71 14.45
N ASP A 35 -1.98 -4.42 14.18
CA ASP A 35 -1.59 -3.23 13.42
C ASP A 35 -1.65 -3.48 11.90
N ILE A 36 -1.41 -4.72 11.46
CA ILE A 36 -1.27 -5.12 10.04
C ILE A 36 -2.58 -5.59 9.43
N VAL A 37 -3.43 -6.24 10.22
CA VAL A 37 -4.74 -6.74 9.79
C VAL A 37 -5.81 -6.03 10.59
N GLY A 38 -6.73 -5.36 9.90
CA GLY A 38 -7.84 -4.67 10.55
C GLY A 38 -9.11 -4.73 9.74
N ILE A 39 -10.23 -4.85 10.44
CA ILE A 39 -11.58 -4.98 9.89
C ILE A 39 -12.51 -4.18 10.80
N THR A 40 -13.44 -3.40 10.22
CA THR A 40 -14.42 -2.63 11.00
C THR A 40 -15.43 -3.52 11.73
N ASN A 41 -15.97 -4.52 11.03
CA ASN A 41 -16.98 -5.45 11.55
C ASN A 41 -16.93 -6.81 10.82
N GLU A 42 -16.46 -7.85 11.51
CA GLU A 42 -16.39 -9.24 11.02
C GLU A 42 -17.77 -9.84 10.64
N SER A 43 -18.85 -9.28 11.19
CA SER A 43 -20.22 -9.72 10.93
C SER A 43 -20.94 -8.95 9.81
N ASP A 44 -20.33 -7.89 9.25
CA ASP A 44 -20.93 -7.17 8.11
C ASP A 44 -20.77 -7.99 6.83
N GLY A 45 -21.89 -8.48 6.30
CA GLY A 45 -21.92 -9.31 5.09
C GLY A 45 -21.32 -8.64 3.86
N ARG A 46 -21.31 -7.29 3.78
CA ARG A 46 -20.68 -6.57 2.66
C ARG A 46 -19.17 -6.58 2.78
N VAL A 47 -18.64 -6.44 3.99
CA VAL A 47 -17.20 -6.52 4.26
C VAL A 47 -16.71 -7.94 4.00
N ARG A 48 -17.45 -8.95 4.45
CA ARG A 48 -17.18 -10.36 4.13
C ARG A 48 -17.14 -10.61 2.62
N LEU A 49 -18.15 -10.15 1.89
CA LEU A 49 -18.22 -10.32 0.44
C LEU A 49 -17.00 -9.68 -0.25
N ALA A 50 -16.60 -8.47 0.15
CA ALA A 50 -15.45 -7.78 -0.44
C ALA A 50 -14.10 -8.48 -0.14
N VAL A 51 -13.90 -8.93 1.10
CA VAL A 51 -12.69 -9.67 1.49
C VAL A 51 -12.62 -11.02 0.76
N GLN A 52 -13.74 -11.74 0.71
CA GLN A 52 -13.86 -13.00 -0.01
C GLN A 52 -13.59 -12.82 -1.50
N GLU A 53 -14.21 -11.85 -2.13
CA GLU A 53 -14.03 -11.62 -3.56
C GLU A 53 -12.58 -11.27 -3.91
N LEU A 54 -11.89 -10.47 -3.08
CA LEU A 54 -10.45 -10.22 -3.26
C LEU A 54 -9.63 -11.50 -3.04
N TYR A 55 -9.90 -12.25 -1.97
CA TYR A 55 -9.19 -13.49 -1.65
C TYR A 55 -9.33 -14.51 -2.78
N ASP A 56 -10.55 -14.82 -3.20
CA ASP A 56 -10.86 -15.80 -4.24
C ASP A 56 -10.27 -15.32 -5.58
N TYR A 57 -10.39 -14.03 -5.92
CA TYR A 57 -9.75 -13.48 -7.10
C TYR A 57 -8.22 -13.68 -7.09
N LEU A 58 -7.56 -13.45 -5.94
CA LEU A 58 -6.11 -13.61 -5.83
C LEU A 58 -5.70 -15.08 -5.93
N PHE A 59 -6.28 -15.95 -5.09
CA PHE A 59 -5.78 -17.31 -4.89
C PHE A 59 -6.40 -18.37 -5.81
N GLU A 60 -7.65 -18.19 -6.24
CA GLU A 60 -8.29 -19.09 -7.19
C GLU A 60 -7.97 -18.72 -8.63
N THR A 61 -7.99 -17.41 -8.94
CA THR A 61 -7.93 -16.94 -10.33
C THR A 61 -6.58 -16.36 -10.72
N TYR A 62 -6.10 -15.34 -10.00
CA TYR A 62 -5.01 -14.49 -10.49
C TYR A 62 -3.64 -15.15 -10.36
N LEU A 63 -3.25 -15.51 -9.14
CA LEU A 63 -1.92 -16.03 -8.82
C LEU A 63 -1.59 -17.36 -9.52
N PRO A 64 -2.44 -18.42 -9.48
CA PRO A 64 -2.14 -19.67 -10.18
C PRO A 64 -2.03 -19.52 -11.71
N VAL A 65 -2.80 -18.60 -12.31
CA VAL A 65 -2.80 -18.40 -13.77
C VAL A 65 -1.65 -17.51 -14.20
N ARG A 66 -1.42 -16.39 -13.50
CA ARG A 66 -0.42 -15.39 -13.87
C ARG A 66 1.00 -15.77 -13.46
N TYR A 67 1.14 -16.53 -12.37
CA TYR A 67 2.41 -16.91 -11.76
C TYR A 67 2.48 -18.41 -11.42
N PRO A 68 2.27 -19.33 -12.40
CA PRO A 68 2.22 -20.78 -12.16
C PRO A 68 3.56 -21.37 -11.68
N SER A 69 4.67 -20.66 -11.87
CA SER A 69 5.99 -21.02 -11.34
C SER A 69 6.16 -20.73 -9.85
N ILE A 70 5.30 -19.87 -9.28
CA ILE A 70 5.31 -19.50 -7.85
C ILE A 70 4.11 -20.16 -7.15
N PHE A 71 2.95 -20.22 -7.80
CA PHE A 71 1.71 -20.72 -7.21
C PHE A 71 1.16 -21.89 -8.01
N LYS A 72 0.99 -23.04 -7.35
CA LYS A 72 0.52 -24.26 -7.99
C LYS A 72 -0.73 -24.78 -7.31
N ALA A 73 -1.81 -24.94 -8.07
CA ALA A 73 -3.00 -25.62 -7.58
C ALA A 73 -2.69 -27.08 -7.24
N CYS A 74 -3.20 -27.55 -6.12
CA CYS A 74 -3.09 -28.93 -5.67
C CYS A 74 -4.40 -29.38 -5.01
N GLU A 75 -4.66 -30.69 -5.07
CA GLU A 75 -5.78 -31.29 -4.36
C GLU A 75 -5.39 -31.57 -2.91
N ASP A 76 -6.31 -31.29 -1.99
CA ASP A 76 -6.16 -31.78 -0.62
C ASP A 76 -6.41 -33.31 -0.60
N LYS A 77 -5.47 -34.06 0.00
CA LYS A 77 -5.61 -35.52 0.15
C LYS A 77 -6.64 -35.89 1.21
N HIS A 78 -7.07 -34.93 2.04
CA HIS A 78 -7.93 -35.14 3.20
C HIS A 78 -9.25 -34.36 3.13
N SER A 79 -9.42 -33.47 2.15
CA SER A 79 -10.69 -32.79 1.86
C SER A 79 -10.88 -32.61 0.36
N SER A 80 -12.11 -32.39 -0.10
CA SER A 80 -12.40 -32.11 -1.51
C SER A 80 -12.11 -30.66 -1.91
N GLY A 81 -11.41 -29.89 -1.08
CA GLY A 81 -11.09 -28.48 -1.33
C GLY A 81 -9.89 -28.31 -2.27
N ALA A 82 -10.01 -27.40 -3.24
CA ALA A 82 -8.88 -26.97 -4.05
C ALA A 82 -7.93 -26.11 -3.21
N MET A 83 -6.66 -26.48 -3.18
CA MET A 83 -5.60 -25.80 -2.43
C MET A 83 -4.62 -25.14 -3.39
N LEU A 84 -3.99 -24.06 -2.93
CA LEU A 84 -2.89 -23.41 -3.62
C LEU A 84 -1.62 -23.60 -2.81
N GLN A 85 -0.57 -24.14 -3.44
CA GLN A 85 0.76 -24.17 -2.87
C GLN A 85 1.57 -22.98 -3.38
N ASN A 86 2.07 -22.17 -2.45
CA ASN A 86 3.15 -21.22 -2.72
C ASN A 86 4.48 -21.99 -2.72
N LEU A 87 5.09 -22.16 -3.88
CA LEU A 87 6.30 -22.97 -4.08
C LEU A 87 7.55 -22.31 -3.46
N VAL A 88 7.52 -21.01 -3.21
CA VAL A 88 8.61 -20.27 -2.57
C VAL A 88 8.58 -20.48 -1.06
N THR A 89 7.43 -20.22 -0.41
CA THR A 89 7.29 -20.35 1.05
C THR A 89 6.96 -21.77 1.51
N ARG A 90 6.60 -22.66 0.57
CA ARG A 90 6.07 -24.02 0.81
C ARG A 90 4.76 -24.05 1.59
N GLN A 91 4.12 -22.90 1.79
CA GLN A 91 2.80 -22.82 2.41
C GLN A 91 1.73 -23.32 1.45
N THR A 92 0.70 -23.94 2.02
CA THR A 92 -0.49 -24.37 1.29
C THR A 92 -1.70 -23.73 1.95
N LEU A 93 -2.60 -23.15 1.14
CA LEU A 93 -3.78 -22.43 1.60
C LEU A 93 -4.99 -22.74 0.70
N PRO A 94 -6.23 -22.64 1.21
CA PRO A 94 -7.43 -22.82 0.39
C PRO A 94 -7.46 -21.81 -0.77
N MET A 95 -7.86 -22.23 -1.97
CA MET A 95 -8.01 -21.32 -3.13
C MET A 95 -9.19 -20.35 -2.96
N THR A 96 -10.21 -20.76 -2.20
CA THR A 96 -11.41 -19.96 -1.95
C THR A 96 -11.73 -19.89 -0.46
N MET A 97 -12.37 -18.81 -0.02
CA MET A 97 -12.95 -18.72 1.31
C MET A 97 -14.24 -19.53 1.42
N THR A 98 -14.51 -20.03 2.62
CA THR A 98 -15.81 -20.59 3.00
C THR A 98 -16.54 -19.63 3.94
N ASP A 99 -17.85 -19.82 4.15
CA ASP A 99 -18.63 -19.05 5.13
C ASP A 99 -18.08 -19.14 6.55
N SER A 100 -17.40 -20.25 6.89
CA SER A 100 -16.76 -20.46 8.18
C SER A 100 -15.37 -19.83 8.30
N THR A 101 -14.81 -19.29 7.21
CA THR A 101 -13.48 -18.66 7.22
C THR A 101 -13.57 -17.29 7.91
N PRO A 102 -12.84 -17.05 9.02
CA PRO A 102 -12.77 -15.73 9.63
C PRO A 102 -12.07 -14.72 8.71
N LEU A 103 -12.52 -13.46 8.66
CA LEU A 103 -11.98 -12.50 7.68
C LEU A 103 -10.52 -12.16 7.96
N HIS A 104 -10.13 -12.05 9.23
CA HIS A 104 -8.73 -11.81 9.59
C HIS A 104 -7.79 -12.95 9.16
N VAL A 105 -8.27 -14.20 9.08
CA VAL A 105 -7.48 -15.33 8.56
C VAL A 105 -7.24 -15.17 7.05
N ALA A 106 -8.26 -14.76 6.30
CA ALA A 106 -8.14 -14.48 4.87
C ALA A 106 -7.19 -13.31 4.58
N LEU A 107 -7.34 -12.19 5.30
CA LEU A 107 -6.45 -11.03 5.18
C LEU A 107 -5.00 -11.35 5.57
N LYS A 108 -4.81 -12.15 6.62
CA LYS A 108 -3.50 -12.67 6.99
C LYS A 108 -2.88 -13.50 5.86
N ALA A 109 -3.65 -14.42 5.27
CA ALA A 109 -3.17 -15.25 4.17
C ALA A 109 -2.76 -14.42 2.94
N ILE A 110 -3.51 -13.35 2.62
CA ILE A 110 -3.13 -12.33 1.63
C ILE A 110 -1.77 -11.72 2.00
N ALA A 111 -1.62 -11.16 3.20
CA ALA A 111 -0.38 -10.53 3.64
C ALA A 111 0.84 -11.49 3.68
N GLN A 112 0.61 -12.78 3.94
CA GLN A 112 1.65 -13.82 3.98
C GLN A 112 2.11 -14.29 2.60
N ASN A 113 1.30 -14.14 1.56
CA ASN A 113 1.58 -14.72 0.24
C ASN A 113 1.70 -13.70 -0.88
N VAL A 114 1.19 -12.49 -0.69
CA VAL A 114 1.24 -11.41 -1.66
C VAL A 114 2.05 -10.28 -1.08
N ASP A 115 3.13 -9.92 -1.77
CA ASP A 115 4.00 -8.82 -1.38
C ASP A 115 3.45 -7.47 -1.83
N GLU A 116 2.19 -7.23 -1.51
CA GLU A 116 1.46 -6.01 -1.77
C GLU A 116 0.60 -5.74 -0.54
N ASP A 117 0.49 -4.48 -0.12
CA ASP A 117 -0.42 -4.08 0.94
C ASP A 117 -1.77 -3.70 0.33
N PHE A 118 -2.87 -4.13 0.95
CA PHE A 118 -4.22 -3.94 0.42
C PHE A 118 -5.14 -3.22 1.40
N PHE A 119 -5.80 -2.17 0.92
CA PHE A 119 -6.91 -1.50 1.57
C PHE A 119 -8.19 -1.76 0.77
N ILE A 120 -9.25 -2.13 1.48
CA ILE A 120 -10.56 -2.45 0.89
C ILE A 120 -11.55 -1.38 1.33
N LEU A 121 -12.00 -0.57 0.37
CA LEU A 121 -12.94 0.51 0.61
C LEU A 121 -14.32 0.18 0.05
N LEU A 122 -15.37 0.27 0.87
CA LEU A 122 -16.75 0.08 0.42
C LEU A 122 -17.46 1.41 0.18
N PRO A 123 -18.31 1.49 -0.87
CA PRO A 123 -19.18 2.62 -1.07
C PRO A 123 -20.29 2.66 -0.01
N ARG A 124 -20.62 3.87 0.46
CA ARG A 124 -21.69 4.19 1.40
C ARG A 124 -22.51 5.36 0.85
N LYS A 125 -23.83 5.32 1.04
CA LYS A 125 -24.74 6.40 0.63
C LYS A 125 -24.66 7.58 1.60
N GLN A 126 -24.62 8.80 1.06
CA GLN A 126 -24.74 10.02 1.86
C GLN A 126 -26.21 10.47 1.95
N GLY A 127 -26.97 9.91 2.90
CA GLY A 127 -28.41 10.19 3.02
C GLY A 127 -29.14 9.85 1.71
N ASP A 128 -29.99 10.77 1.23
CA ASP A 128 -30.70 10.63 -0.04
C ASP A 128 -29.89 11.11 -1.27
N SER A 129 -28.61 11.46 -1.09
CA SER A 129 -27.74 11.85 -2.20
C SER A 129 -27.46 10.66 -3.13
N ASN A 130 -27.36 10.96 -4.43
CA ASN A 130 -26.88 10.00 -5.43
C ASN A 130 -25.35 9.79 -5.37
N GLU A 131 -24.62 10.58 -4.57
CA GLU A 131 -23.18 10.46 -4.44
C GLU A 131 -22.78 9.51 -3.30
N ASP A 132 -22.00 8.49 -3.65
CA ASP A 132 -21.40 7.58 -2.69
C ASP A 132 -20.12 8.18 -2.12
N PHE A 133 -19.85 7.93 -0.84
CA PHE A 133 -18.53 8.11 -0.25
C PHE A 133 -17.93 6.75 0.10
N TYR A 134 -16.60 6.68 0.17
CA TYR A 134 -15.89 5.43 0.41
C TYR A 134 -15.35 5.40 1.83
N VAL A 135 -15.52 4.26 2.51
CA VAL A 135 -15.01 4.00 3.87
C VAL A 135 -13.99 2.88 3.79
N LEU A 136 -12.85 3.01 4.47
CA LEU A 136 -11.91 1.90 4.64
C LEU A 136 -12.47 0.88 5.61
N GLU A 137 -12.84 -0.31 5.14
CA GLU A 137 -13.55 -1.30 5.96
C GLU A 137 -12.67 -2.48 6.36
N ALA A 138 -11.66 -2.79 5.56
CA ALA A 138 -10.70 -3.84 5.87
C ALA A 138 -9.34 -3.53 5.24
N TYR A 139 -8.27 -4.06 5.83
CA TYR A 139 -6.93 -3.98 5.27
C TYR A 139 -6.03 -5.14 5.70
N ALA A 140 -5.01 -5.36 4.87
CA ALA A 140 -3.84 -6.17 5.16
C ALA A 140 -2.60 -5.38 4.70
N ALA A 141 -1.90 -4.72 5.63
CA ALA A 141 -0.83 -3.77 5.30
C ALA A 141 0.38 -3.90 6.22
N CYS A 142 1.44 -4.51 5.70
CA CYS A 142 2.72 -4.68 6.36
C CYS A 142 3.61 -3.44 6.22
N PHE A 143 3.60 -2.72 5.09
CA PHE A 143 4.55 -1.63 4.84
C PHE A 143 3.86 -0.28 4.61
N PRO A 144 2.94 0.18 5.49
CA PRO A 144 2.43 1.55 5.40
C PRO A 144 3.56 2.56 5.63
N SER A 145 3.42 3.77 5.07
CA SER A 145 4.41 4.83 5.24
C SER A 145 3.80 6.05 5.90
N GLY A 146 4.23 6.33 7.14
CA GLY A 146 3.93 7.59 7.81
C GLY A 146 2.52 7.73 8.38
N PHE A 147 1.79 6.62 8.50
CA PHE A 147 0.51 6.55 9.22
C PHE A 147 0.28 5.12 9.72
N GLN A 148 -0.62 4.98 10.71
CA GLN A 148 -1.04 3.67 11.22
C GLN A 148 -2.38 3.27 10.60
N PRO A 149 -2.47 2.14 9.85
CA PRO A 149 -3.72 1.69 9.23
C PRO A 149 -4.88 1.51 10.22
N LYS A 150 -4.59 1.03 11.43
CA LYS A 150 -5.59 0.86 12.51
C LYS A 150 -6.32 2.15 12.88
N ASP A 151 -5.65 3.30 12.74
CA ASP A 151 -6.26 4.60 13.03
C ASP A 151 -7.08 5.12 11.85
N LYS A 152 -7.01 4.45 10.69
CA LYS A 152 -7.69 4.84 9.45
C LYS A 152 -8.89 3.95 9.13
N VAL A 153 -8.90 2.71 9.62
CA VAL A 153 -10.04 1.81 9.42
C VAL A 153 -11.32 2.41 10.02
N GLY A 154 -12.44 2.28 9.31
CA GLY A 154 -13.73 2.90 9.64
C GLY A 154 -13.86 4.37 9.25
N LYS A 155 -12.79 5.03 8.79
CA LYS A 155 -12.85 6.44 8.35
C LYS A 155 -13.20 6.54 6.87
N LYS A 156 -13.80 7.69 6.50
CA LYS A 156 -14.05 8.03 5.10
C LYS A 156 -12.74 8.32 4.39
N LEU A 157 -12.70 8.07 3.09
CA LEU A 157 -11.54 8.38 2.23
C LEU A 157 -11.06 9.82 2.41
N ALA A 158 -11.98 10.78 2.48
CA ALA A 158 -11.66 12.19 2.69
C ALA A 158 -11.05 12.46 4.07
N ASP A 159 -11.53 11.79 5.12
CA ASP A 159 -11.03 11.96 6.49
C ASP A 159 -9.64 11.33 6.66
N ILE A 160 -9.39 10.21 5.97
CA ILE A 160 -8.06 9.58 5.92
C ILE A 160 -7.03 10.53 5.31
N HIS A 161 -7.42 11.26 4.26
CA HIS A 161 -6.57 12.21 3.55
C HIS A 161 -6.56 13.62 4.15
N GLY A 162 -7.32 13.88 5.22
CA GLY A 162 -7.38 15.18 5.87
C GLY A 162 -6.01 15.82 6.20
N PRO A 163 -4.99 15.05 6.65
CA PRO A 163 -3.65 15.59 6.90
C PRO A 163 -2.85 15.97 5.65
N VAL A 164 -3.27 15.57 4.45
CA VAL A 164 -2.52 15.79 3.21
C VAL A 164 -2.72 17.24 2.75
N PRO A 165 -1.66 18.06 2.63
CA PRO A 165 -1.82 19.46 2.29
C PRO A 165 -2.45 19.67 0.92
N GLY A 166 -3.41 20.61 0.85
CA GLY A 166 -4.16 20.94 -0.36
C GLY A 166 -5.11 19.84 -0.86
N TYR A 167 -5.29 18.74 -0.11
CA TYR A 167 -6.17 17.65 -0.54
C TYR A 167 -7.61 18.12 -0.72
N LYS A 168 -8.18 18.75 0.30
CA LYS A 168 -9.59 19.17 0.31
C LYS A 168 -9.89 20.17 -0.80
N GLU A 169 -8.98 21.11 -1.03
CA GLU A 169 -9.15 22.21 -1.98
C GLU A 169 -8.86 21.78 -3.42
N LYS A 170 -7.84 20.93 -3.63
CA LYS A 170 -7.31 20.63 -4.98
C LYS A 170 -7.60 19.22 -5.48
N LEU A 171 -7.80 18.24 -4.58
CA LEU A 171 -7.82 16.80 -4.97
C LEU A 171 -9.14 16.10 -4.68
N GLN A 172 -9.79 16.37 -3.54
CA GLN A 172 -10.92 15.58 -3.03
C GLN A 172 -12.00 15.39 -4.10
N LYS A 173 -12.53 16.48 -4.67
CA LYS A 173 -13.59 16.40 -5.71
C LYS A 173 -13.18 15.58 -6.93
N SER A 174 -11.91 15.63 -7.33
CA SER A 174 -11.43 14.85 -8.47
C SER A 174 -11.27 13.38 -8.11
N MET A 175 -10.86 13.08 -6.88
CA MET A 175 -10.72 11.72 -6.37
C MET A 175 -12.09 11.05 -6.20
N ASP A 176 -13.06 11.75 -5.60
CA ASP A 176 -14.43 11.25 -5.41
C ASP A 176 -15.07 10.87 -6.75
N ARG A 177 -14.97 11.77 -7.76
CA ARG A 177 -15.45 11.49 -9.12
C ARG A 177 -14.72 10.32 -9.77
N PHE A 178 -13.42 10.17 -9.51
CA PHE A 178 -12.64 9.08 -10.09
C PHE A 178 -13.08 7.74 -9.51
N PHE A 179 -13.19 7.65 -8.17
CA PHE A 179 -13.66 6.44 -7.49
C PHE A 179 -15.05 6.06 -7.97
N ALA A 180 -15.98 7.03 -8.03
CA ALA A 180 -17.35 6.79 -8.51
C ALA A 180 -17.45 6.26 -9.95
N ARG A 181 -16.49 6.61 -10.83
CA ARG A 181 -16.49 6.21 -12.26
C ARG A 181 -15.57 5.02 -12.57
N LEU A 182 -14.86 4.48 -11.58
CA LEU A 182 -13.95 3.37 -11.82
C LEU A 182 -14.76 2.07 -11.97
N GLU A 183 -15.01 1.65 -13.21
CA GLU A 183 -15.76 0.44 -13.51
C GLU A 183 -14.96 -0.85 -13.24
N PRO A 184 -15.61 -1.97 -12.89
CA PRO A 184 -14.96 -3.27 -12.81
C PRO A 184 -14.26 -3.65 -14.13
N GLY A 185 -13.13 -4.36 -14.02
CA GLY A 185 -12.29 -4.72 -15.16
C GLY A 185 -11.33 -3.62 -15.62
N ARG A 186 -11.47 -2.38 -15.11
CA ARG A 186 -10.46 -1.32 -15.29
C ARG A 186 -9.52 -1.28 -14.09
N TYR A 187 -8.23 -1.47 -14.37
CA TYR A 187 -7.15 -1.36 -13.40
C TYR A 187 -6.35 -0.11 -13.70
N VAL A 188 -6.00 0.64 -12.66
CA VAL A 188 -5.12 1.80 -12.79
C VAL A 188 -3.97 1.72 -11.80
N LYS A 189 -2.89 2.43 -12.13
CA LYS A 189 -1.75 2.63 -11.25
C LYS A 189 -1.36 4.10 -11.16
N ARG A 190 -0.66 4.46 -10.10
CA ARG A 190 0.10 5.69 -9.96
C ARG A 190 1.33 5.43 -9.10
N VAL A 191 2.27 6.36 -9.12
CA VAL A 191 3.42 6.33 -8.21
C VAL A 191 3.21 7.38 -7.12
N ASN A 192 3.51 6.99 -5.89
CA ASN A 192 3.77 7.90 -4.78
C ASN A 192 5.22 7.73 -4.35
N TRP A 193 5.87 8.79 -3.89
CA TRP A 193 7.27 8.71 -3.48
C TRP A 193 7.58 9.63 -2.30
N GLY A 194 8.68 9.36 -1.62
CA GLY A 194 9.28 10.21 -0.59
C GLY A 194 10.67 9.71 -0.23
N LEU A 195 11.37 10.44 0.64
CA LEU A 195 12.63 9.96 1.21
C LEU A 195 12.36 9.39 2.60
N THR A 196 13.15 8.39 2.93
CA THR A 196 13.14 7.74 4.24
C THR A 196 14.57 7.73 4.74
N VAL A 197 14.80 8.31 5.92
CA VAL A 197 16.11 8.38 6.58
C VAL A 197 15.97 7.75 7.95
N ASP A 198 16.80 6.75 8.24
CA ASP A 198 16.79 5.95 9.46
C ASP A 198 15.56 5.03 9.62
N GLU A 199 14.86 4.68 8.54
CA GLU A 199 13.71 3.77 8.60
C GLU A 199 13.82 2.60 7.61
N GLU A 200 13.11 1.53 7.94
CA GLU A 200 13.05 0.28 7.18
C GLU A 200 11.71 0.16 6.43
N LEU A 201 11.46 -0.98 5.77
CA LEU A 201 10.19 -1.24 5.06
C LEU A 201 8.98 -1.06 5.99
N TYR A 202 9.06 -1.61 7.20
CA TYR A 202 8.08 -1.42 8.27
C TYR A 202 8.32 -0.08 8.97
N SER A 203 7.50 0.92 8.65
CA SER A 203 7.53 2.25 9.29
C SER A 203 6.12 2.66 9.70
N ASN A 204 5.60 1.97 10.71
CA ASN A 204 4.23 2.09 11.19
C ASN A 204 4.06 3.14 12.29
N PHE A 205 4.53 4.36 12.02
CA PHE A 205 4.39 5.50 12.93
C PHE A 205 3.72 6.67 12.20
N ASP A 206 2.88 7.42 12.90
CA ASP A 206 2.22 8.59 12.32
C ASP A 206 3.21 9.75 12.19
N LYS A 207 3.63 10.04 10.95
CA LYS A 207 4.50 11.18 10.63
C LYS A 207 3.75 12.51 10.62
N SER A 208 2.42 12.48 10.58
CA SER A 208 1.55 13.67 10.60
C SER A 208 1.12 14.10 12.01
N ALA A 209 1.41 13.29 13.03
CA ALA A 209 1.13 13.66 14.42
C ALA A 209 2.08 14.78 14.91
N PRO A 210 1.62 15.71 15.79
CA PRO A 210 2.42 16.83 16.33
C PRO A 210 3.70 16.43 17.09
N ALA A 211 3.99 15.14 17.27
CA ALA A 211 5.21 14.67 17.91
C ALA A 211 6.50 15.12 17.18
N PHE A 212 6.38 15.60 15.94
CA PHE A 212 7.49 16.18 15.17
C PHE A 212 7.52 17.71 15.13
N GLU A 213 6.59 18.43 15.78
CA GLU A 213 6.64 19.89 15.91
C GLU A 213 7.90 20.30 16.70
N GLY A 214 8.92 20.80 15.98
CA GLY A 214 10.07 21.50 16.54
C GLY A 214 11.25 20.65 17.04
N LYS A 215 11.27 19.33 16.81
CA LYS A 215 12.37 18.43 17.27
C LYS A 215 13.10 17.65 16.17
N LEU A 216 12.82 17.91 14.90
CA LEU A 216 13.59 17.30 13.82
C LEU A 216 14.96 17.97 13.75
N LYS A 217 16.00 17.30 14.28
CA LYS A 217 17.39 17.69 14.04
C LYS A 217 17.60 17.65 12.52
N LYS A 218 17.84 18.82 11.94
CA LYS A 218 18.26 18.93 10.54
C LYS A 218 19.58 18.20 10.38
N LEU A 219 19.62 17.27 9.43
CA LEU A 219 20.81 16.48 9.12
C LEU A 219 21.75 17.32 8.27
N SER A 220 23.04 17.24 8.57
CA SER A 220 24.12 17.60 7.65
C SER A 220 24.51 16.38 6.81
N LEU A 221 25.36 16.58 5.78
CA LEU A 221 25.90 15.46 4.99
C LEU A 221 26.63 14.43 5.87
N GLU A 222 27.34 14.89 6.90
CA GLU A 222 28.07 14.02 7.85
C GLU A 222 27.13 13.19 8.75
N ASP A 223 25.89 13.66 8.96
CA ASP A 223 24.89 12.94 9.76
C ASP A 223 24.17 11.83 8.94
N LEU A 224 24.30 11.80 7.61
CA LEU A 224 23.58 10.83 6.77
C LEU A 224 24.21 9.44 6.82
N ASP A 225 23.50 8.48 7.40
CA ASP A 225 23.76 7.07 7.14
C ASP A 225 23.17 6.70 5.77
N LEU A 226 24.03 6.65 4.76
CA LEU A 226 23.64 6.33 3.39
C LEU A 226 23.10 4.90 3.24
N ASN A 227 23.47 3.98 4.15
CA ASN A 227 22.91 2.62 4.17
C ASN A 227 21.47 2.59 4.72
N LYS A 228 21.01 3.70 5.31
CA LYS A 228 19.65 3.87 5.87
C LYS A 228 18.90 5.03 5.25
N THR A 229 19.36 5.49 4.08
CA THR A 229 18.75 6.58 3.33
C THR A 229 18.25 6.05 2.00
N PHE A 230 16.93 6.02 1.85
CA PHE A 230 16.27 5.42 0.71
C PHE A 230 15.29 6.38 0.04
N LEU A 231 15.27 6.34 -1.29
CA LEU A 231 14.10 6.73 -2.06
C LEU A 231 13.03 5.65 -1.87
N ARG A 232 11.95 6.00 -1.18
CA ARG A 232 10.78 5.14 -0.97
C ARG A 232 9.75 5.42 -2.05
N CYS A 233 9.45 4.42 -2.87
CA CYS A 233 8.49 4.51 -3.96
C CYS A 233 7.37 3.49 -3.76
N GLU A 234 6.13 3.94 -3.87
CA GLU A 234 4.95 3.10 -3.84
C GLU A 234 4.35 3.02 -5.23
N ARG A 235 4.33 1.80 -5.81
CA ARG A 235 3.49 1.50 -6.96
C ARG A 235 2.09 1.22 -6.43
N GLN A 236 1.22 2.22 -6.55
CA GLN A 236 -0.14 2.15 -6.04
C GLN A 236 -1.08 1.73 -7.15
N THR A 237 -1.89 0.69 -6.91
CA THR A 237 -2.92 0.19 -7.82
C THR A 237 -4.30 0.43 -7.27
N LEU A 238 -5.27 0.60 -8.16
CA LEU A 238 -6.67 0.77 -7.80
C LEU A 238 -7.55 0.02 -8.79
N HIS A 239 -8.50 -0.76 -8.29
CA HIS A 239 -9.53 -1.40 -9.11
C HIS A 239 -10.82 -1.62 -8.32
N ARG A 240 -11.93 -1.79 -9.04
CA ARG A 240 -13.23 -2.15 -8.46
C ARG A 240 -13.49 -3.64 -8.60
N LEU A 241 -13.93 -4.26 -7.51
CA LEU A 241 -14.42 -5.63 -7.50
C LEU A 241 -15.86 -5.70 -8.05
N PRO A 242 -16.16 -6.58 -9.02
CA PRO A 242 -17.45 -6.60 -9.71
C PRO A 242 -18.66 -6.99 -8.86
N GLY A 243 -18.51 -7.88 -7.88
CA GLY A 243 -19.60 -8.40 -7.05
C GLY A 243 -19.93 -7.50 -5.86
N SER A 244 -18.92 -7.18 -5.05
CA SER A 244 -19.06 -6.34 -3.85
C SER A 244 -19.11 -4.84 -4.18
N GLY A 245 -18.61 -4.43 -5.35
CA GLY A 245 -18.44 -3.02 -5.71
C GLY A 245 -17.34 -2.32 -4.90
N ALA A 246 -16.57 -3.04 -4.09
CA ALA A 246 -15.49 -2.48 -3.29
C ALA A 246 -14.36 -1.97 -4.18
N ILE A 247 -13.72 -0.90 -3.73
CA ILE A 247 -12.48 -0.40 -4.31
C ILE A 247 -11.31 -1.00 -3.55
N VAL A 248 -10.45 -1.73 -4.25
CA VAL A 248 -9.22 -2.28 -3.72
C VAL A 248 -8.08 -1.35 -4.09
N PHE A 249 -7.46 -0.77 -3.07
CA PHE A 249 -6.23 0.01 -3.17
C PHE A 249 -5.06 -0.88 -2.76
N GLY A 250 -4.25 -1.31 -3.73
CA GLY A 250 -3.03 -2.06 -3.49
C GLY A 250 -1.82 -1.14 -3.55
N PHE A 251 -0.76 -1.42 -2.79
CA PHE A 251 0.52 -0.74 -3.01
C PHE A 251 1.74 -1.64 -2.74
N HIS A 252 2.67 -1.61 -3.69
CA HIS A 252 4.00 -2.21 -3.54
C HIS A 252 5.00 -1.14 -3.11
N THR A 253 5.67 -1.33 -1.98
CA THR A 253 6.75 -0.44 -1.53
C THR A 253 8.11 -0.94 -2.02
N TYR A 254 8.81 -0.09 -2.76
CA TYR A 254 10.23 -0.21 -3.11
C TYR A 254 11.07 0.74 -2.26
N LEU A 255 12.22 0.26 -1.78
CA LEU A 255 13.26 1.11 -1.19
C LEU A 255 14.50 1.03 -2.07
N TYR A 256 14.90 2.17 -2.61
CA TYR A 256 16.12 2.29 -3.41
C TYR A 256 17.15 3.10 -2.62
N PRO A 257 18.33 2.54 -2.30
CA PRO A 257 19.40 3.30 -1.67
C PRO A 257 19.73 4.54 -2.50
N VAL A 258 19.83 5.71 -1.86
CA VAL A 258 20.13 6.95 -2.60
C VAL A 258 21.51 6.91 -3.27
N GLN A 259 22.42 6.06 -2.77
CA GLN A 259 23.73 5.83 -3.37
C GLN A 259 23.61 5.15 -4.73
N ASP A 260 22.70 4.19 -4.87
CA ASP A 260 22.47 3.47 -6.12
C ASP A 260 21.86 4.42 -7.17
N ILE A 261 20.89 5.24 -6.75
CA ILE A 261 20.28 6.29 -7.60
C ILE A 261 21.35 7.28 -8.10
N LYS A 262 22.30 7.65 -7.24
CA LYS A 262 23.42 8.51 -7.65
C LYS A 262 24.35 7.77 -8.62
N ALA A 263 24.72 6.53 -8.32
CA ALA A 263 25.66 5.73 -9.10
C ALA A 263 25.15 5.42 -10.51
N GLU A 264 23.84 5.26 -10.70
CA GLU A 264 23.22 5.07 -12.03
C GLU A 264 23.11 6.36 -12.86
N GLY A 265 23.50 7.52 -12.30
CA GLY A 265 23.49 8.82 -12.98
C GLY A 265 22.21 9.65 -12.74
N SER A 266 21.27 9.16 -11.94
CA SER A 266 19.99 9.83 -11.65
C SER A 266 20.04 10.81 -10.48
N GLY A 267 21.23 11.07 -9.92
CA GLY A 267 21.40 11.89 -8.71
C GLY A 267 20.83 13.31 -8.83
N GLU A 268 21.16 14.02 -9.92
CA GLU A 268 20.68 15.38 -10.17
C GLU A 268 19.16 15.42 -10.44
N ASP A 269 18.60 14.37 -11.06
CA ASP A 269 17.15 14.29 -11.28
C ASP A 269 16.37 14.11 -9.97
N LEU A 270 16.88 13.27 -9.05
CA LEU A 270 16.30 13.14 -7.71
C LEU A 270 16.46 14.44 -6.91
N ALA A 271 17.62 15.10 -6.98
CA ALA A 271 17.84 16.38 -6.31
C ALA A 271 16.87 17.46 -6.81
N ARG A 272 16.61 17.53 -8.13
CA ARG A 272 15.61 18.42 -8.72
C ARG A 272 14.18 18.06 -8.30
N ALA A 273 13.87 16.77 -8.14
CA ALA A 273 12.58 16.35 -7.62
C ALA A 273 12.36 16.82 -6.17
N ILE A 274 13.42 16.79 -5.35
CA ILE A 274 13.41 17.35 -3.99
C ILE A 274 13.22 18.87 -4.02
N ASP A 275 13.91 19.59 -4.91
CA ASP A 275 13.69 21.04 -5.08
C ASP A 275 12.24 21.36 -5.49
N GLY A 276 11.65 20.53 -6.35
CA GLY A 276 10.25 20.65 -6.76
C GLY A 276 9.25 20.35 -5.65
N LEU A 277 9.61 19.50 -4.68
CA LEU A 277 8.82 19.26 -3.48
C LEU A 277 8.78 20.50 -2.58
N GLU A 278 9.91 21.20 -2.41
CA GLU A 278 10.04 22.43 -1.62
C GLU A 278 9.38 23.63 -2.30
N ASN A 279 9.62 23.80 -3.60
CA ASN A 279 9.22 24.99 -4.36
C ASN A 279 7.91 24.82 -5.15
N GLY A 280 7.23 23.68 -4.99
CA GLY A 280 6.03 23.32 -5.74
C GLY A 280 4.79 24.16 -5.40
N SER A 281 3.69 23.84 -6.07
CA SER A 281 2.40 24.55 -5.92
C SER A 281 1.65 24.31 -4.59
N VAL A 282 2.18 23.41 -3.75
CA VAL A 282 1.69 23.09 -2.40
C VAL A 282 2.93 22.92 -1.51
N ARG A 283 3.45 24.02 -0.98
CA ARG A 283 4.75 24.05 -0.28
C ARG A 283 4.75 23.25 1.02
N GLU A 284 3.59 23.19 1.67
CA GLU A 284 3.35 22.44 2.90
C GLU A 284 3.60 20.93 2.71
N MET A 285 3.61 20.45 1.46
CA MET A 285 3.97 19.07 1.15
C MET A 285 5.41 18.73 1.55
N PHE A 286 6.32 19.71 1.53
CA PHE A 286 7.69 19.55 1.97
C PHE A 286 7.75 19.21 3.46
N THR A 287 7.08 19.98 4.31
CA THR A 287 6.97 19.72 5.74
C THR A 287 6.22 18.41 6.01
N TYR A 288 5.13 18.12 5.28
CA TYR A 288 4.39 16.86 5.40
C TYR A 288 5.25 15.62 5.11
N LYS A 289 6.24 15.73 4.22
CA LYS A 289 7.22 14.66 3.93
C LYS A 289 8.51 14.77 4.75
N ASN A 290 8.51 15.57 5.82
CA ASN A 290 9.66 15.83 6.69
C ASN A 290 10.90 16.36 5.96
N GLY A 291 10.73 17.05 4.83
CA GLY A 291 11.82 17.57 3.99
C GLY A 291 12.82 18.44 4.76
N GLU A 292 12.35 19.20 5.75
CA GLU A 292 13.17 20.04 6.63
C GLU A 292 14.26 19.25 7.38
N LYS A 293 14.05 17.95 7.65
CA LYS A 293 15.01 17.07 8.32
C LYS A 293 16.17 16.71 7.38
N TRP A 294 15.87 16.32 6.14
CA TRP A 294 16.79 15.53 5.31
C TRP A 294 17.16 16.17 3.96
N ALA A 295 16.38 17.13 3.45
CA ALA A 295 16.50 17.58 2.07
C ALA A 295 17.86 18.20 1.72
N ASP A 296 18.43 19.01 2.61
CA ASP A 296 19.71 19.68 2.34
C ASP A 296 20.85 18.68 2.23
N ALA A 297 21.01 17.82 3.22
CA ALA A 297 22.06 16.80 3.23
C ALA A 297 21.93 15.83 2.05
N VAL A 298 20.69 15.42 1.71
CA VAL A 298 20.46 14.49 0.59
C VAL A 298 20.76 15.18 -0.74
N ARG A 299 20.37 16.45 -0.94
CA ARG A 299 20.71 17.21 -2.15
C ARG A 299 22.22 17.40 -2.30
N GLU A 300 22.91 17.74 -1.22
CA GLU A 300 24.37 17.88 -1.20
C GLU A 300 25.05 16.55 -1.58
N TYR A 301 24.60 15.44 -1.00
CA TYR A 301 25.08 14.11 -1.39
C TYR A 301 24.85 13.81 -2.87
N LEU A 302 23.63 14.01 -3.37
CA LEU A 302 23.26 13.68 -4.74
C LEU A 302 24.02 14.50 -5.79
N ARG A 303 24.45 15.72 -5.44
CA ARG A 303 25.13 16.68 -6.35
C ARG A 303 26.65 16.74 -6.22
N SER A 304 27.24 16.00 -5.27
CA SER A 304 28.69 15.92 -5.08
C SER A 304 29.42 15.05 -6.10
#